data_AF-A0A8J3W1A6-F1
#
_entry.id   AF-A0A8J3W1A6-F1
#
_cell.length_a   1.000
_cell.length_b   1.000
_cell.length_c   1.000
_cell.angle_alpha   90.00
_cell.angle_beta   90.00
_cell.angle_gamma   90.00
#
_symmetry.space_group_name_H-M   'P 1'
#
loop_
_entity.id
_entity.type
_entity.pdbx_description
1 polymer ?
#
loop_
_entity_poly.entity_id
_entity_poly.type
_entity_poly.pdbx_seq_one_letter_code
_entity_poly.pdbx_strand_id
1 'polypeptide(L)'
;MREPYRIVGLWVRVILLVVLLWGGLVTVLSETPRDRAVADFQAALRTGRVTYVIYRGDNSHLNGLRWSTSPLLWYRLTDPWNLTYTKHDLQRDLSTLPLGTELPSTELPSMGRAGPVVRDVSAHNNGTGLFPGWPFRVPVPHLSWTVRFAWIVTFLIMLGTARPRVGNRWAWFWLFTVGQVGAVMFLFSEPRPLSYGLEPQRSAHTGRMGGGQGCAMAIGLSFVVSVIVAWALAGVVHTLLDMLAFP
;
A
#
# COMPACT_ATOMS: atom_id res chain seq x y z
N MET A 1 0.19 -36.94 0.37
CA MET A 1 0.45 -35.76 1.24
C MET A 1 -0.45 -35.88 2.46
N ARG A 2 0.12 -35.86 3.67
CA ARG A 2 -0.64 -36.00 4.92
C ARG A 2 -1.56 -34.78 5.11
N GLU A 3 -2.81 -35.00 5.51
CA GLU A 3 -3.82 -33.97 5.78
C GLU A 3 -3.33 -32.73 6.58
N PRO A 4 -2.48 -32.84 7.62
CA PRO A 4 -2.00 -31.66 8.35
C PRO A 4 -1.27 -30.63 7.46
N TYR A 5 -0.50 -31.08 6.46
CA TYR A 5 0.20 -30.15 5.57
C TYR A 5 -0.76 -29.34 4.68
N ARG A 6 -1.95 -29.88 4.38
CA ARG A 6 -2.97 -29.16 3.59
C ARG A 6 -3.59 -28.02 4.39
N ILE A 7 -3.90 -28.29 5.66
CA ILE A 7 -4.48 -27.31 6.58
C ILE A 7 -3.47 -26.18 6.81
N VAL A 8 -2.21 -26.53 7.11
CA VAL A 8 -1.15 -25.53 7.30
C VAL A 8 -0.96 -24.67 6.05
N GLY A 9 -0.92 -25.28 4.86
CA GLY A 9 -0.80 -24.54 3.61
C GLY A 9 -1.97 -23.57 3.35
N LEU A 10 -3.20 -23.97 3.71
CA LEU A 10 -4.38 -23.11 3.64
C LEU A 10 -4.26 -21.91 4.59
N TRP A 11 -3.86 -22.14 5.84
CA TRP A 11 -3.68 -21.07 6.82
C TRP A 11 -2.62 -20.07 6.41
N VAL A 12 -1.43 -20.53 6.00
CA VAL A 12 -0.36 -19.66 5.50
C VAL A 12 -0.87 -18.77 4.37
N ARG A 13 -1.62 -19.35 3.44
CA ARG A 13 -2.19 -18.63 2.30
C ARG A 13 -3.23 -17.59 2.71
N VAL A 14 -4.13 -17.92 3.62
CA VAL A 14 -5.14 -16.99 4.16
C VAL A 14 -4.46 -15.84 4.88
N ILE A 15 -3.45 -16.12 5.71
CA ILE A 15 -2.68 -15.10 6.43
C ILE A 15 -1.98 -14.16 5.44
N LEU A 16 -1.26 -14.70 4.44
CA LEU A 16 -0.61 -13.90 3.41
C LEU A 16 -1.61 -13.02 2.65
N LEU A 17 -2.78 -13.57 2.30
CA LEU A 17 -3.82 -12.84 1.59
C LEU A 17 -4.36 -11.69 2.43
N VAL A 18 -4.67 -11.93 3.71
CA VAL A 18 -5.16 -10.90 4.64
C VAL A 18 -4.12 -9.78 4.79
N VAL A 19 -2.84 -10.13 4.98
CA VAL A 19 -1.75 -9.14 5.09
C VAL A 19 -1.65 -8.28 3.82
N LEU A 20 -1.69 -8.90 2.64
CA LEU A 20 -1.59 -8.17 1.37
C LEU A 20 -2.80 -7.29 1.10
N LEU A 21 -4.02 -7.78 1.35
CA LEU A 21 -5.25 -7.00 1.20
C LEU A 21 -5.29 -5.82 2.17
N TRP A 22 -4.89 -6.04 3.42
CA TRP A 22 -4.79 -4.97 4.41
C TRP A 22 -3.75 -3.93 4.02
N GLY A 23 -2.57 -4.35 3.58
CA GLY A 23 -1.53 -3.46 3.05
C GLY A 23 -2.01 -2.64 1.84
N GLY A 24 -2.74 -3.28 0.93
CA GLY A 24 -3.36 -2.63 -0.22
C GLY A 24 -4.38 -1.58 0.20
N LEU A 25 -5.28 -1.94 1.12
CA LEU A 25 -6.30 -1.03 1.67
C LEU A 25 -5.67 0.21 2.32
N VAL A 26 -4.69 0.03 3.20
CA VAL A 26 -3.97 1.15 3.85
C VAL A 26 -3.29 2.04 2.82
N THR A 27 -2.71 1.45 1.77
CA THR A 27 -2.07 2.22 0.70
C THR A 27 -3.10 3.06 -0.07
N VAL A 28 -4.24 2.49 -0.44
CA VAL A 28 -5.33 3.22 -1.11
C VAL A 28 -5.84 4.37 -0.24
N LEU A 29 -6.10 4.11 1.05
CA LEU A 29 -6.56 5.14 1.99
C LEU A 29 -5.54 6.27 2.17
N SER A 30 -4.24 5.97 2.08
CA SER A 30 -3.19 6.98 2.17
C SER A 30 -3.08 7.89 0.95
N GLU A 31 -3.59 7.43 -0.20
CA GLU A 31 -3.66 8.21 -1.45
C GLU A 31 -4.97 9.00 -1.57
N THR A 32 -5.98 8.69 -0.76
CA THR A 32 -7.22 9.49 -0.61
C THR A 32 -7.27 10.22 0.75
N PRO A 33 -6.28 11.07 1.09
CA PRO A 33 -6.32 11.81 2.33
C PRO A 33 -7.41 12.88 2.32
N ARG A 34 -7.97 13.20 3.48
CA ARG A 34 -8.93 14.30 3.63
C ARG A 34 -8.20 15.63 3.82
N ASP A 35 -8.64 16.66 3.11
CA ASP A 35 -8.05 18.00 3.24
C ASP A 35 -8.40 18.63 4.59
N ARG A 36 -7.39 19.20 5.25
CA ARG A 36 -7.46 19.80 6.59
C ARG A 36 -6.50 20.98 6.71
N ALA A 37 -6.86 21.95 7.56
CA ALA A 37 -6.07 23.16 7.78
C ALA A 37 -4.81 22.92 8.64
N VAL A 38 -3.86 23.86 8.58
CA VAL A 38 -2.62 23.83 9.40
C VAL A 38 -2.94 23.80 10.89
N ALA A 39 -3.96 24.56 11.32
CA ALA A 39 -4.36 24.61 12.72
C ALA A 39 -4.81 23.24 13.26
N ASP A 40 -5.52 22.45 12.43
CA ASP A 40 -5.95 21.09 12.79
C ASP A 40 -4.75 20.16 12.95
N PHE A 41 -3.76 20.28 12.06
CA PHE A 41 -2.50 19.54 12.18
C PHE A 41 -1.76 19.88 13.48
N GLN A 42 -1.57 21.17 13.77
CA GLN A 42 -0.89 21.62 14.99
C GLN A 42 -1.64 21.20 16.26
N ALA A 43 -2.97 21.26 16.26
CA ALA A 43 -3.79 20.78 17.36
C ALA A 43 -3.65 19.25 17.56
N ALA A 44 -3.67 18.47 16.46
CA ALA A 44 -3.45 17.03 16.51
C ALA A 44 -2.03 16.69 17.02
N LEU A 45 -1.03 17.49 16.64
CA LEU A 45 0.36 17.32 17.06
C LEU A 45 0.51 17.58 18.56
N ARG A 46 -0.03 18.70 19.06
CA ARG A 46 -0.02 19.07 20.50
C ARG A 46 -0.74 18.05 21.38
N THR A 47 -1.79 17.42 20.85
CA THR A 47 -2.54 16.37 21.57
C THR A 47 -1.90 14.98 21.47
N GLY A 48 -0.75 14.84 20.79
CA GLY A 48 -0.06 13.56 20.62
C GLY A 48 -0.86 12.54 19.79
N ARG A 49 -1.85 12.99 19.00
CA ARG A 49 -2.69 12.10 18.18
C ARG A 49 -2.06 11.75 16.85
N VAL A 50 -1.06 12.51 16.40
CA VAL A 50 -0.37 12.24 15.14
C VAL A 50 0.52 11.02 15.30
N THR A 51 0.26 10.00 14.48
CA THR A 51 1.04 8.75 14.45
C THR A 51 2.07 8.76 13.31
N TYR A 52 1.71 9.31 12.16
CA TYR A 52 2.57 9.37 10.97
C TYR A 52 2.55 10.76 10.36
N VAL A 53 3.71 11.23 9.92
CA VAL A 53 3.88 12.47 9.16
C VAL A 53 4.70 12.15 7.92
N ILE A 54 4.13 12.41 6.75
CA ILE A 54 4.77 12.22 5.47
C ILE A 54 4.79 13.56 4.78
N TYR A 55 5.98 14.12 4.57
CA TYR A 55 6.11 15.39 3.89
C TYR A 55 6.93 15.23 2.60
N ARG A 56 6.64 16.11 1.65
CA ARG A 56 7.39 16.31 0.41
C ARG A 56 7.71 17.79 0.36
N GLY A 57 8.99 18.10 0.25
CA GLY A 57 9.47 19.48 0.18
C GLY A 57 10.94 19.53 -0.21
N ASP A 58 11.40 20.69 -0.66
CA ASP A 58 12.81 20.95 -0.88
C ASP A 58 13.45 21.51 0.39
N ASN A 59 14.52 22.30 0.27
CA ASN A 59 15.24 22.84 1.43
C ASN A 59 14.44 23.92 2.19
N SER A 60 13.49 24.60 1.54
CA SER A 60 12.75 25.73 2.13
C SER A 60 11.24 25.61 1.98
N HIS A 61 10.76 24.95 0.93
CA HIS A 61 9.34 24.85 0.59
C HIS A 61 8.80 23.46 0.86
N LEU A 62 7.59 23.45 1.43
CA LEU A 62 6.84 22.25 1.67
C LEU A 62 5.79 22.10 0.57
N ASN A 63 6.02 21.16 -0.35
CA ASN A 63 5.16 20.91 -1.51
C ASN A 63 3.97 19.99 -1.19
N GLY A 64 4.01 19.34 -0.03
CA GLY A 64 2.90 18.53 0.45
C GLY A 64 3.15 17.97 1.84
N LEU A 65 2.16 18.08 2.71
CA LEU A 65 2.17 17.47 4.03
C LEU A 65 0.95 16.55 4.13
N ARG A 66 1.22 15.29 4.45
CA ARG A 66 0.21 14.31 4.83
C ARG A 66 0.50 13.86 6.26
N TRP A 67 -0.54 13.67 7.04
CA TRP A 67 -0.39 13.08 8.36
C TRP A 67 -1.52 12.10 8.62
N SER A 68 -1.32 11.25 9.61
CA SER A 68 -2.31 10.27 10.04
C SER A 68 -2.38 10.22 11.55
N THR A 69 -3.59 10.08 12.07
CA THR A 69 -3.86 9.85 13.49
C THR A 69 -4.12 8.37 13.83
N SER A 70 -4.25 7.55 12.79
CA SER A 70 -4.54 6.12 12.85
C SER A 70 -4.26 5.50 11.47
N PRO A 71 -3.89 4.20 11.36
CA PRO A 71 -3.58 3.56 10.08
C PRO A 71 -4.61 3.77 8.95
N LEU A 72 -5.86 4.06 9.29
CA LEU A 72 -6.96 4.26 8.34
C LEU A 72 -7.34 5.72 8.11
N LEU A 73 -6.92 6.64 8.98
CA LEU A 73 -7.29 8.06 8.92
C LEU A 73 -6.10 8.88 8.45
N TRP A 74 -6.18 9.30 7.19
CA TRP A 74 -5.17 10.10 6.51
C TRP A 74 -5.71 11.49 6.19
N TYR A 75 -4.88 12.49 6.44
CA TYR A 75 -5.17 13.89 6.23
C TYR A 75 -4.09 14.51 5.36
N ARG A 76 -4.46 15.51 4.58
CA ARG A 76 -3.58 16.31 3.73
C ARG A 76 -3.79 17.77 4.09
N LEU A 77 -2.71 18.53 4.04
CA LEU A 77 -2.78 19.95 4.28
C LEU A 77 -3.44 20.65 3.09
N THR A 78 -4.51 21.41 3.33
CA THR A 78 -5.20 22.20 2.31
C THR A 78 -4.24 23.23 1.71
N ASP A 79 -4.17 23.29 0.37
CA ASP A 79 -3.37 24.22 -0.44
C ASP A 79 -1.88 24.33 -0.10
N PRO A 80 -1.08 23.28 -0.38
CA PRO A 80 0.35 23.26 -0.06
C PRO A 80 1.18 24.37 -0.73
N TRP A 81 0.70 24.90 -1.85
CA TRP A 81 1.42 25.88 -2.66
C TRP A 81 1.29 27.32 -2.15
N ASN A 82 0.34 27.59 -1.24
CA ASN A 82 0.10 28.92 -0.66
C ASN A 82 0.41 28.93 0.85
N LEU A 83 1.22 27.99 1.32
CA LEU A 83 1.51 27.84 2.74
C LEU A 83 2.60 28.83 3.17
N THR A 84 2.27 29.63 4.19
CA THR A 84 3.27 30.25 5.07
C THR A 84 4.01 29.21 5.93
N TYR A 85 3.49 27.97 5.96
CA TYR A 85 4.03 26.87 6.76
C TYR A 85 5.19 26.18 6.04
N THR A 86 6.41 26.49 6.47
CA THR A 86 7.64 26.00 5.83
C THR A 86 8.12 24.68 6.40
N LYS A 87 9.10 24.04 5.73
CA LYS A 87 9.80 22.85 6.26
C LYS A 87 10.45 23.15 7.62
N HIS A 88 10.96 24.36 7.80
CA HIS A 88 11.55 24.82 9.06
C HIS A 88 10.50 24.88 10.17
N ASP A 89 9.29 25.36 9.88
CA ASP A 89 8.19 25.39 10.85
C ASP A 89 7.74 23.98 11.23
N LEU A 90 7.68 23.06 10.26
CA LEU A 90 7.43 21.64 10.55
C LEU A 90 8.49 21.04 11.46
N GLN A 91 9.77 21.28 11.19
CA GLN A 91 10.86 20.78 12.04
C GLN A 91 10.80 21.39 13.44
N ARG A 92 10.51 22.70 13.55
CA ARG A 92 10.29 23.38 14.83
C ARG A 92 9.15 22.71 15.60
N ASP A 93 7.98 22.55 15.00
CA ASP A 93 6.81 21.96 15.65
C ASP A 93 7.07 20.50 16.08
N LEU A 94 7.76 19.71 15.25
CA LEU A 94 8.17 18.34 15.59
C LEU A 94 9.21 18.27 16.70
N SER A 95 10.08 19.27 16.81
CA SER A 95 11.09 19.37 17.87
C SER A 95 10.50 19.74 19.23
N THR A 96 9.33 20.37 19.26
CA THR A 96 8.63 20.74 20.52
C THR A 96 7.96 19.55 21.20
N LEU A 97 7.83 18.42 20.50
CA LEU A 97 7.30 17.19 21.07
C LEU A 97 8.32 16.59 22.08
N PRO A 98 7.89 16.20 23.29
CA PRO A 98 8.78 15.67 24.32
C PRO A 98 9.61 14.48 23.81
N LEU A 99 10.92 14.72 23.68
CA LEU A 99 12.04 13.80 23.42
C LEU A 99 11.75 12.55 22.56
N GLY A 100 12.16 12.59 21.28
CA GLY A 100 12.46 11.34 20.55
C GLY A 100 12.60 11.42 19.04
N THR A 101 12.24 12.54 18.40
CA THR A 101 12.26 12.71 16.94
C THR A 101 13.66 13.02 16.41
N GLU A 102 14.65 12.16 16.71
CA GLU A 102 15.84 12.11 15.86
C GLU A 102 15.36 11.63 14.48
N LEU A 103 15.40 12.51 13.47
CA LEU A 103 15.13 12.17 12.07
C LEU A 103 16.08 11.04 11.67
N PRO A 104 15.62 9.77 11.56
CA PRO A 104 16.51 8.68 11.20
C PRO A 104 16.82 8.86 9.72
N SER A 105 18.04 9.27 9.41
CA SER A 105 18.50 9.45 8.03
C SER A 105 18.56 8.12 7.27
N THR A 106 18.52 6.98 7.95
CA THR A 106 18.62 5.68 7.30
C THR A 106 18.14 4.56 8.24
N GLU A 107 16.98 4.00 7.88
CA GLU A 107 16.55 2.61 8.09
C GLU A 107 17.16 1.82 9.27
N LEU A 108 16.69 2.05 10.50
CA LEU A 108 16.68 1.00 11.54
C LEU A 108 15.44 1.18 12.44
N PRO A 109 14.65 0.12 12.68
CA PRO A 109 13.44 0.20 13.49
C PRO A 109 13.81 0.25 14.98
N SER A 110 13.80 1.46 15.56
CA SER A 110 13.81 1.63 17.01
C SER A 110 12.47 1.17 17.59
N MET A 111 12.37 -0.12 17.92
CA MET A 111 11.26 -0.71 18.67
C MET A 111 11.22 -0.08 20.07
N GLY A 112 10.29 0.85 20.31
CA GLY A 112 10.00 1.36 21.65
C GLY A 112 9.85 2.87 21.81
N ARG A 113 9.98 3.68 20.75
CA ARG A 113 9.81 5.14 20.86
C ARG A 113 8.39 5.58 20.50
N ALA A 114 7.68 6.16 21.48
CA ALA A 114 6.31 6.66 21.37
C ALA A 114 6.22 8.04 20.71
N GLY A 115 6.86 8.21 19.54
CA GLY A 115 6.84 9.45 18.77
C GLY A 115 6.18 9.27 17.39
N PRO A 116 5.70 10.35 16.77
CA PRO A 116 5.21 10.29 15.39
C PRO A 116 6.35 9.87 14.46
N VAL A 117 6.06 8.92 13.57
CA VAL A 117 7.02 8.53 12.53
C VAL A 117 7.01 9.59 11.43
N VAL A 118 8.15 10.22 11.18
CA VAL A 118 8.32 11.26 10.18
C VAL A 118 9.09 10.70 8.97
N ARG A 119 8.56 10.89 7.75
CA ARG A 119 9.17 10.42 6.50
C ARG A 119 9.25 11.54 5.45
N ASP A 120 10.46 11.78 4.96
CA ASP A 120 10.71 12.64 3.80
C ASP A 120 10.58 11.82 2.51
N VAL A 121 9.66 12.21 1.61
CA VAL A 121 9.45 11.53 0.32
C VAL A 121 10.28 12.14 -0.80
N SER A 122 10.89 13.31 -0.58
CA SER A 122 11.70 13.99 -1.60
C SER A 122 13.00 13.22 -1.91
N ALA A 123 13.52 12.48 -0.94
CA ALA A 123 14.78 11.73 -1.09
C ALA A 123 14.68 10.47 -1.98
N HIS A 124 13.47 10.02 -2.34
CA HIS A 124 13.28 8.73 -3.02
C HIS A 124 12.74 8.83 -4.45
N ASN A 125 12.94 9.98 -5.12
CA ASN A 125 12.40 10.24 -6.45
C ASN A 125 13.23 9.66 -7.61
N ASN A 126 13.87 8.51 -7.39
CA ASN A 126 14.53 7.76 -8.46
C ASN A 126 13.67 6.57 -8.89
N GLY A 127 12.98 6.75 -10.01
CA GLY A 127 12.60 5.65 -10.89
C GLY A 127 11.16 5.19 -10.79
N THR A 128 10.41 5.54 -11.82
CA THR A 128 9.36 4.70 -12.43
C THR A 128 9.96 3.36 -12.88
N GLY A 129 10.45 2.57 -11.93
CA GLY A 129 10.92 1.21 -12.20
C GLY A 129 9.75 0.33 -12.59
N LEU A 130 9.99 -0.68 -13.42
CA LEU A 130 9.06 -1.75 -13.77
C LEU A 130 8.58 -2.59 -12.56
N PHE A 131 8.94 -2.20 -11.34
CA PHE A 131 8.62 -2.89 -10.11
C PHE A 131 7.34 -2.32 -9.49
N PRO A 132 6.48 -3.17 -8.89
CA PRO A 132 5.24 -2.73 -8.28
C PRO A 132 5.54 -1.73 -7.18
N GLY A 133 5.01 -0.51 -7.28
CA GLY A 133 5.32 0.56 -6.34
C GLY A 133 4.59 0.40 -5.00
N TRP A 134 3.35 -0.10 -5.02
CA TRP A 134 2.47 -0.04 -3.86
C TRP A 134 2.86 -0.95 -2.68
N PRO A 135 3.33 -2.22 -2.83
CA PRO A 135 3.64 -3.04 -1.65
C PRO A 135 4.88 -2.55 -0.91
N PHE A 136 5.65 -1.64 -1.51
CA PHE A 136 6.83 -1.00 -0.93
C PHE A 136 6.55 0.43 -0.46
N ARG A 137 5.36 0.97 -0.74
CA ARG A 137 4.93 2.35 -0.41
C ARG A 137 3.89 2.41 0.71
N VAL A 138 3.65 1.30 1.42
CA VAL A 138 2.79 1.33 2.62
C VAL A 138 3.36 2.37 3.59
N PRO A 139 2.56 3.35 4.02
CA PRO A 139 3.05 4.50 4.78
C PRO A 139 3.41 4.17 6.23
N VAL A 140 2.95 3.02 6.73
CA VAL A 140 3.23 2.51 8.09
C VAL A 140 4.49 1.65 8.06
N PRO A 141 5.61 2.01 8.74
CA PRO A 141 6.90 1.33 8.60
C PRO A 141 6.86 -0.15 8.95
N HIS A 142 6.26 -0.49 10.09
CA HIS A 142 6.18 -1.88 10.57
C HIS A 142 5.39 -2.74 9.59
N LEU A 143 4.26 -2.21 9.11
CA LEU A 143 3.37 -2.89 8.18
C LEU A 143 3.98 -2.99 6.78
N SER A 144 4.75 -1.98 6.36
CA SER A 144 5.46 -1.96 5.07
C SER A 144 6.40 -3.14 4.95
N TRP A 145 7.17 -3.44 6.01
CA TRP A 145 8.06 -4.59 6.01
C TRP A 145 7.28 -5.92 5.94
N THR A 146 6.20 -6.06 6.70
CA THR A 146 5.36 -7.27 6.69
C THR A 146 4.71 -7.50 5.31
N VAL A 147 4.18 -6.46 4.68
CA VAL A 147 3.56 -6.53 3.35
C VAL A 147 4.60 -6.89 2.29
N ARG A 148 5.79 -6.27 2.35
CA ARG A 148 6.93 -6.59 1.48
C ARG A 148 7.35 -8.05 1.63
N PHE A 149 7.50 -8.52 2.87
CA PHE A 149 7.86 -9.91 3.15
C PHE A 149 6.78 -10.87 2.64
N ALA A 150 5.50 -10.59 2.91
CA ALA A 150 4.39 -11.39 2.41
C ALA A 150 4.38 -11.45 0.87
N TRP A 151 4.67 -10.35 0.20
CA TRP A 151 4.79 -10.31 -1.26
C TRP A 151 5.93 -11.20 -1.77
N ILE A 152 7.13 -11.09 -1.18
CA ILE A 152 8.30 -11.90 -1.55
C ILE A 152 8.03 -13.39 -1.31
N VAL A 153 7.50 -13.75 -0.14
CA VAL A 153 7.15 -15.14 0.18
C VAL A 153 6.15 -15.69 -0.83
N THR A 154 5.12 -14.91 -1.17
CA THR A 154 4.12 -15.32 -2.16
C THR A 154 4.74 -15.54 -3.54
N PHE A 155 5.67 -14.66 -3.95
CA PHE A 155 6.41 -14.81 -5.19
C PHE A 155 7.30 -16.07 -5.20
N LEU A 156 7.99 -16.37 -4.11
CA LEU A 156 8.79 -17.60 -3.97
C LEU A 156 7.92 -18.86 -4.01
N ILE A 157 6.74 -18.84 -3.37
CA ILE A 157 5.77 -19.94 -3.45
C ILE A 157 5.33 -20.16 -4.91
N MET A 158 5.10 -19.09 -5.66
CA MET A 158 4.75 -19.16 -7.09
C MET A 158 5.87 -19.84 -7.89
N LEU A 159 7.13 -19.47 -7.69
CA LEU A 159 8.28 -20.08 -8.38
C LEU A 159 8.44 -21.57 -8.01
N GLY A 160 8.23 -21.92 -6.75
CA GLY A 160 8.29 -23.31 -6.27
C GLY A 160 7.14 -24.18 -6.79
N THR A 161 6.04 -23.59 -7.24
CA THR A 161 4.87 -24.34 -7.72
C THR A 161 5.15 -24.95 -9.08
N ALA A 162 5.21 -26.29 -9.15
CA ALA A 162 5.61 -27.04 -10.35
C ALA A 162 4.65 -26.85 -11.54
N ARG A 163 3.34 -26.80 -11.29
CA ARG A 163 2.30 -26.72 -12.32
C ARG A 163 1.12 -25.87 -11.84
N PRO A 164 1.16 -24.54 -12.02
CA PRO A 164 -0.02 -23.72 -11.77
C PRO A 164 -1.14 -24.15 -12.73
N ARG A 165 -2.39 -24.06 -12.26
CA ARG A 165 -3.57 -24.52 -12.97
C ARG A 165 -4.08 -23.49 -13.98
N VAL A 166 -4.12 -22.21 -13.59
CA VAL A 166 -4.74 -21.12 -14.38
C VAL A 166 -3.79 -20.62 -15.47
N GLY A 167 -2.49 -20.60 -15.21
CA GLY A 167 -1.48 -20.09 -16.14
C GLY A 167 -0.14 -20.78 -15.99
N ASN A 168 0.75 -20.60 -16.96
CA ASN A 168 2.14 -21.00 -16.78
C ASN A 168 2.87 -20.05 -15.82
N ARG A 169 4.08 -20.41 -15.38
CA ARG A 169 4.87 -19.57 -14.45
C ARG A 169 5.17 -18.18 -15.00
N TRP A 170 5.37 -18.08 -16.31
CA TRP A 170 5.64 -16.81 -16.99
C TRP A 170 4.44 -15.87 -16.98
N ALA A 171 3.24 -16.39 -17.17
CA ALA A 171 2.00 -15.64 -17.05
C ALA A 171 1.86 -15.02 -15.65
N TRP A 172 2.08 -15.82 -14.61
CA TRP A 172 2.07 -15.33 -13.22
C TRP A 172 3.21 -14.34 -12.95
N PHE A 173 4.41 -14.59 -13.46
CA PHE A 173 5.53 -13.67 -13.33
C PHE A 173 5.18 -12.26 -13.83
N TRP A 174 4.53 -12.15 -15.00
CA TRP A 174 4.07 -10.86 -15.53
C TRP A 174 3.00 -10.21 -14.66
N LEU A 175 2.04 -10.98 -14.14
CA LEU A 175 1.01 -10.46 -13.23
C LEU A 175 1.58 -9.93 -11.90
N PHE A 176 2.66 -10.55 -11.39
CA PHE A 176 3.34 -10.06 -10.18
C PHE A 176 4.16 -8.80 -10.42
N THR A 177 4.90 -8.77 -11.54
CA THR A 177 5.85 -7.68 -11.82
C THR A 177 5.14 -6.46 -12.41
N VAL A 178 4.42 -6.66 -13.51
CA VAL A 178 3.75 -5.58 -14.26
C VAL A 178 2.36 -5.29 -13.70
N GLY A 179 1.58 -6.35 -13.42
CA GLY A 179 0.17 -6.23 -13.04
C GLY A 179 -0.07 -5.76 -11.59
N GLN A 180 0.94 -5.84 -10.72
CA GLN A 180 0.92 -5.46 -9.29
C GLN A 180 -0.18 -6.11 -8.41
N VAL A 181 -1.08 -6.92 -8.98
CA VAL A 181 -2.15 -7.65 -8.27
C VAL A 181 -1.91 -9.17 -8.32
N GLY A 182 -0.83 -9.60 -8.99
CA GLY A 182 -0.52 -11.03 -9.19
C GLY A 182 -0.44 -11.84 -7.91
N ALA A 183 0.09 -11.28 -6.81
CA ALA A 183 0.16 -12.00 -5.53
C ALA A 183 -1.22 -12.30 -4.95
N VAL A 184 -2.12 -11.32 -4.94
CA VAL A 184 -3.49 -11.48 -4.44
C VAL A 184 -4.25 -12.49 -5.31
N MET A 185 -4.16 -12.33 -6.63
CA MET A 185 -4.83 -13.23 -7.57
C MET A 185 -4.27 -14.66 -7.49
N PHE A 186 -2.96 -14.83 -7.35
CA PHE A 186 -2.32 -16.13 -7.16
C PHE A 186 -2.75 -16.77 -5.83
N LEU A 187 -2.71 -16.04 -4.72
CA LEU A 187 -3.20 -16.52 -3.43
C LEU A 187 -4.71 -16.74 -3.43
N PHE A 188 -5.49 -16.16 -4.34
CA PHE A 188 -6.92 -16.47 -4.42
C PHE A 188 -7.20 -17.70 -5.28
N SER A 189 -6.43 -17.91 -6.36
CA SER A 189 -6.68 -18.93 -7.38
C SER A 189 -5.87 -20.22 -7.24
N GLU A 190 -4.64 -20.18 -6.75
CA GLU A 190 -3.68 -21.30 -6.78
C GLU A 190 -3.28 -21.81 -5.39
N PRO A 191 -3.06 -23.13 -5.21
CA PRO A 191 -3.27 -24.24 -6.17
C PRO A 191 -4.74 -24.69 -6.30
N ARG A 192 -5.59 -24.30 -5.34
CA ARG A 192 -7.04 -24.49 -5.39
C ARG A 192 -7.72 -23.14 -5.16
N PRO A 193 -8.75 -22.77 -5.91
CA PRO A 193 -9.50 -21.56 -5.60
C PRO A 193 -10.08 -21.65 -4.17
N LEU A 194 -9.92 -20.59 -3.37
CA LEU A 194 -10.44 -20.55 -1.99
C LEU A 194 -11.96 -20.72 -1.94
N SER A 195 -12.67 -20.40 -3.03
CA SER A 195 -14.12 -20.54 -3.15
C SER A 195 -14.65 -21.98 -3.14
N TYR A 196 -13.78 -22.98 -3.35
CA TYR A 196 -14.21 -24.38 -3.44
C TYR A 196 -13.94 -25.22 -2.18
N GLY A 197 -13.35 -24.64 -1.12
CA GLY A 197 -13.14 -25.34 0.15
C GLY A 197 -12.26 -26.60 0.05
N LEU A 198 -12.56 -27.60 0.90
CA LEU A 198 -11.84 -28.89 0.98
C LEU A 198 -12.32 -29.94 -0.05
N GLU A 199 -13.39 -29.64 -0.78
CA GLU A 199 -14.07 -30.54 -1.71
C GLU A 199 -13.10 -31.09 -2.80
N PRO A 200 -13.25 -32.37 -3.22
CA PRO A 200 -12.51 -32.90 -4.36
C PRO A 200 -12.88 -32.18 -5.66
N GLN A 201 -11.92 -31.50 -6.29
CA GLN A 201 -12.16 -30.73 -7.49
C GLN A 201 -11.92 -31.56 -8.76
N ARG A 202 -12.90 -31.61 -9.67
CA ARG A 202 -12.68 -32.12 -11.03
C ARG A 202 -11.79 -31.13 -11.77
N SER A 203 -10.72 -31.63 -12.36
CA SER A 203 -9.75 -30.86 -13.14
C SER A 203 -10.39 -30.34 -14.43
N ALA A 204 -11.17 -29.27 -14.35
CA ALA A 204 -11.61 -28.55 -15.54
C ALA A 204 -10.36 -27.97 -16.23
N HIS A 205 -9.99 -28.56 -17.36
CA HIS A 205 -8.93 -28.09 -18.26
C HIS A 205 -9.41 -26.84 -18.99
N THR A 206 -9.66 -25.75 -18.27
CA THR A 206 -9.74 -24.44 -18.91
C THR A 206 -8.35 -24.09 -19.43
N GLY A 207 -8.26 -23.64 -20.68
CA GLY A 207 -7.01 -23.39 -21.37
C GLY A 207 -6.02 -22.60 -20.51
N ARG A 208 -4.81 -23.14 -20.33
CA ARG A 208 -3.78 -22.51 -19.52
C ARG A 208 -3.34 -21.21 -20.17
N MET A 209 -3.34 -20.13 -19.40
CA MET A 209 -2.83 -18.84 -19.86
C MET A 209 -1.34 -18.96 -20.20
N GLY A 210 -1.00 -18.66 -21.46
CA GLY A 210 0.37 -18.60 -21.93
C GLY A 210 1.11 -17.36 -21.41
N GLY A 211 2.44 -17.35 -21.51
CA GLY A 211 3.26 -16.23 -21.00
C GLY A 211 2.91 -14.89 -21.67
N GLY A 212 2.71 -14.88 -22.99
CA GLY A 212 2.31 -13.69 -23.74
C GLY A 212 0.91 -13.19 -23.36
N GLN A 213 -0.05 -14.10 -23.17
CA GLN A 213 -1.40 -13.75 -22.69
C GLN A 213 -1.34 -13.15 -21.28
N GLY A 214 -0.50 -13.70 -20.40
CA GLY A 214 -0.31 -13.13 -19.07
C GLY A 214 0.33 -11.76 -19.07
N CYS A 215 1.25 -11.49 -19.99
CA CYS A 215 1.81 -10.15 -20.19
C CYS A 215 0.72 -9.16 -20.64
N ALA A 216 -0.06 -9.51 -21.68
CA ALA A 216 -1.15 -8.66 -22.16
C ALA A 216 -2.21 -8.42 -21.07
N MET A 217 -2.57 -9.44 -20.31
CA MET A 217 -3.50 -9.33 -19.18
C MET A 217 -2.93 -8.45 -18.06
N ALA A 218 -1.64 -8.57 -17.73
CA ALA A 218 -1.00 -7.75 -16.71
C ALA A 218 -1.01 -6.27 -17.09
N ILE A 219 -0.70 -5.95 -18.35
CA ILE A 219 -0.77 -4.57 -18.88
C ILE A 219 -2.22 -4.07 -18.81
N GLY A 220 -3.18 -4.84 -19.33
CA GLY A 220 -4.59 -4.48 -19.30
C GLY A 220 -5.12 -4.26 -17.89
N LEU A 221 -4.76 -5.13 -16.94
CA LEU A 221 -5.16 -5.00 -15.55
C LEU A 221 -4.56 -3.73 -14.91
N SER A 222 -3.30 -3.41 -15.19
CA SER A 222 -2.68 -2.18 -14.70
C SER A 222 -3.40 -0.92 -15.19
N PHE A 223 -3.86 -0.90 -16.45
CA PHE A 223 -4.72 0.17 -16.95
C PHE A 223 -6.07 0.21 -16.23
N VAL A 224 -6.75 -0.94 -16.12
CA VAL A 224 -8.07 -1.03 -15.46
C VAL A 224 -8.00 -0.56 -14.01
N VAL A 225 -7.01 -1.02 -13.24
CA VAL A 225 -6.80 -0.60 -11.86
C VAL A 225 -6.56 0.90 -11.78
N SER A 226 -5.73 1.46 -12.68
CA SER A 226 -5.46 2.90 -12.73
C SER A 226 -6.74 3.70 -13.01
N VAL A 227 -7.57 3.23 -13.95
CA VAL A 227 -8.86 3.87 -14.29
C VAL A 227 -9.83 3.79 -13.12
N ILE A 228 -9.96 2.64 -12.46
CA ILE A 228 -10.83 2.47 -11.27
C ILE A 228 -10.40 3.43 -10.15
N VAL A 229 -9.09 3.54 -9.89
CA VAL A 229 -8.56 4.47 -8.89
C VAL A 229 -8.89 5.92 -9.26
N ALA A 230 -8.70 6.31 -10.52
CA ALA A 230 -9.03 7.65 -10.99
C ALA A 230 -10.54 7.95 -10.86
N TRP A 231 -11.40 6.99 -11.20
CA TRP A 231 -12.85 7.10 -11.04
C TRP A 231 -13.29 7.19 -9.58
N ALA A 232 -12.72 6.36 -8.70
CA ALA A 232 -13.02 6.42 -7.27
C ALA A 232 -12.64 7.78 -6.68
N LEU A 233 -11.48 8.32 -7.08
CA LEU A 233 -11.07 9.68 -6.71
C LEU A 233 -12.05 10.74 -7.21
N ALA A 234 -12.47 10.67 -8.48
CA ALA A 234 -13.43 11.61 -9.03
C ALA A 234 -14.81 11.54 -8.36
N GLY A 235 -15.29 10.33 -8.02
CA GLY A 235 -16.56 10.13 -7.32
C GLY A 235 -16.55 10.70 -5.89
N VAL A 236 -15.43 10.55 -5.18
CA VAL A 236 -15.24 11.19 -3.86
C VAL A 236 -15.24 12.71 -3.99
N VAL A 237 -14.61 13.26 -5.03
CA VAL A 237 -14.62 14.71 -5.28
C VAL A 237 -16.04 15.20 -5.61
N HIS A 238 -16.78 14.50 -6.47
CA HIS A 238 -18.15 14.88 -6.80
C HIS A 238 -19.07 14.83 -5.58
N THR A 239 -19.04 13.75 -4.80
CA THR A 239 -19.84 13.66 -3.57
C THR A 239 -19.47 14.74 -2.55
N LEU A 240 -18.20 15.16 -2.51
CA LEU A 240 -17.75 16.25 -1.63
C LEU A 240 -18.21 17.63 -2.14
N LEU A 241 -18.20 17.86 -3.45
CA LEU A 241 -18.76 19.06 -4.08
C LEU A 241 -20.28 19.15 -3.86
N ASP A 242 -21.00 18.04 -4.02
CA ASP A 242 -22.45 17.99 -3.80
C ASP A 242 -22.80 18.29 -2.33
N MET A 243 -22.02 17.80 -1.37
CA MET A 243 -22.20 18.14 0.05
C MET A 243 -21.90 19.60 0.38
N LEU A 244 -20.97 20.25 -0.35
CA LEU A 244 -20.64 21.67 -0.17
C LEU A 244 -21.62 22.62 -0.87
N ALA A 245 -22.39 22.11 -1.84
CA ALA A 245 -23.36 22.89 -2.61
C ALA A 245 -24.74 23.01 -1.94
N PHE A 246 -24.97 22.37 -0.78
CA PHE A 246 -26.16 22.58 0.04
C PHE A 246 -25.92 23.69 1.07
N PRO A 247 -26.51 24.89 0.90
CA PRO A 247 -26.42 25.99 1.85
C PRO A 247 -27.25 25.78 3.13
#